data_AF-A0A2V8TWY0-F1
#
_entry.id   AF-A0A2V8TWY0-F1
#
_cell.length_a   1.000
_cell.length_b   1.000
_cell.length_c   1.000
_cell.angle_alpha   90.00
_cell.angle_beta   90.00
_cell.angle_gamma   90.00
#
_symmetry.space_group_name_H-M   'P 1'
#
loop_
_entity.id
_entity.type
_entity.pdbx_description
1 polymer ?
#
loop_
_entity_poly.entity_id
_entity_poly.type
_entity_poly.pdbx_seq_one_letter_code
_entity_poly.pdbx_strand_id
1 'polypeptide(L)'
;MVGLILAFIFLTPRDIFRDQPKAASVVMLRGGFWIEPQLLSGVPQKELLSRATALVNARYKTHATLSSVEPIYDDAEQEIKGFMALTKP
;
A
#
# COMPACT_ATOMS: atom_id res chain seq x y z
N MET A 1 24.53 35.25 -10.70
CA MET A 1 23.98 34.48 -9.55
C MET A 1 22.62 33.87 -9.88
N VAL A 2 21.56 34.66 -10.12
CA VAL A 2 20.20 34.13 -10.36
C VAL A 2 20.07 33.21 -11.59
N GLY A 3 20.69 33.57 -12.72
CA GLY A 3 20.61 32.76 -13.94
C GLY A 3 21.21 31.35 -13.81
N LEU A 4 22.21 31.16 -12.93
CA LEU A 4 22.83 29.86 -12.69
C LEU A 4 21.88 28.93 -11.91
N ILE A 5 21.11 29.48 -10.98
CA ILE A 5 20.12 28.73 -10.20
C ILE A 5 18.97 28.27 -11.10
N LEU A 6 18.51 29.14 -12.00
CA LEU A 6 17.46 28.77 -12.96
C LEU A 6 17.94 27.69 -13.95
N ALA A 7 19.16 27.83 -14.49
CA ALA A 7 19.73 26.80 -15.34
C ALA A 7 19.81 25.44 -14.62
N PHE A 8 20.22 25.41 -13.35
CA PHE A 8 20.29 24.19 -12.54
C PHE A 8 18.91 23.54 -12.34
N ILE A 9 17.85 24.30 -12.06
CA ILE A 9 16.50 23.74 -11.86
C ILE A 9 15.91 23.18 -13.16
N PHE A 10 16.18 23.80 -14.30
CA PHE A 10 15.63 23.38 -15.60
C PHE A 10 16.49 22.33 -16.33
N LEU A 11 17.81 22.30 -16.11
CA LEU A 11 18.71 21.27 -16.68
C LEU A 11 18.81 20.01 -15.83
N THR A 12 18.47 20.05 -14.53
CA THR A 12 18.46 18.83 -13.71
C THR A 12 17.21 18.02 -14.04
N PRO A 13 17.33 16.80 -14.59
CA PRO A 13 16.17 16.00 -14.97
C PRO A 13 15.29 15.73 -13.75
N ARG A 14 14.01 16.13 -13.82
CA ARG A 14 13.01 15.79 -12.81
C ARG A 14 12.86 14.27 -12.62
N ASP A 15 13.29 13.46 -13.58
CA ASP A 15 13.38 11.99 -13.49
C ASP A 15 14.33 11.46 -12.41
N ILE A 16 15.27 12.27 -11.92
CA ILE A 16 16.14 11.88 -10.79
C ILE A 16 15.35 11.95 -9.46
N PHE A 17 14.27 12.74 -9.42
CA PHE A 17 13.29 12.75 -8.34
C PHE A 17 12.29 11.61 -8.54
N ARG A 18 12.77 10.38 -8.32
CA ARG A 18 11.95 9.17 -8.24
C ARG A 18 11.05 9.13 -6.99
N ASP A 19 10.56 10.27 -6.52
CA ASP A 19 9.48 10.35 -5.52
C ASP A 19 8.13 10.11 -6.19
N GLN A 20 8.04 9.03 -6.98
CA GLN A 20 6.73 8.50 -7.28
C GLN A 20 6.20 7.91 -5.97
N PRO A 21 5.07 8.38 -5.44
CA PRO A 21 4.45 7.70 -4.31
C PRO A 21 4.28 6.24 -4.73
N LYS A 22 4.86 5.32 -3.94
CA LYS A 22 4.78 3.88 -4.26
C LYS A 22 3.32 3.55 -4.49
N ALA A 23 3.02 2.99 -5.67
CA ALA A 23 1.66 2.59 -5.99
C ALA A 23 1.19 1.63 -4.91
N ALA A 24 0.06 1.95 -4.28
CA ALA A 24 -0.46 1.17 -3.17
C ALA A 24 -0.53 -0.31 -3.54
N SER A 25 0.20 -1.15 -2.79
CA SER A 25 0.47 -2.53 -3.18
C SER A 25 0.02 -3.54 -2.13
N VAL A 26 -0.20 -4.75 -2.61
CA VAL A 26 -0.35 -5.94 -1.77
C VAL A 26 0.96 -6.72 -1.83
N VAL A 27 1.51 -7.03 -0.66
CA VAL A 27 2.79 -7.73 -0.49
C VAL A 27 2.53 -9.07 0.20
N MET A 28 3.11 -10.15 -0.32
CA MET A 28 3.00 -11.47 0.29
C MET A 28 4.03 -11.60 1.42
N LEU A 29 3.57 -12.02 2.59
CA LEU A 29 4.38 -12.30 3.78
C LEU A 29 4.33 -13.80 4.11
N ARG A 30 5.25 -14.28 4.96
CA ARG A 30 5.17 -15.67 5.45
C ARG A 30 3.93 -15.82 6.33
N GLY A 31 2.91 -16.51 5.82
CA GLY A 31 1.64 -16.77 6.53
C GLY A 31 0.49 -15.81 6.19
N GLY A 32 0.67 -14.89 5.23
CA GLY A 32 -0.42 -13.99 4.83
C GLY A 32 -0.02 -12.93 3.81
N PHE A 33 -0.81 -11.87 3.73
CA PHE A 33 -0.63 -10.74 2.84
C PHE A 33 -0.69 -9.43 3.63
N TRP A 34 0.22 -8.51 3.33
CA TRP A 34 0.19 -7.14 3.77
C TRP A 34 -0.50 -6.28 2.70
N ILE A 35 -1.50 -5.51 3.09
CA ILE A 35 -2.26 -4.63 2.21
C ILE A 35 -2.05 -3.20 2.69
N GLU A 36 -1.59 -2.32 1.79
CA GLU A 36 -1.42 -0.91 2.12
C GLU A 36 -2.76 -0.23 2.45
N PRO A 37 -2.77 0.71 3.41
CA PRO A 37 -3.99 1.30 3.95
C PRO A 37 -4.77 2.09 2.90
N GLN A 38 -4.08 2.65 1.91
CA GLN A 38 -4.68 3.38 0.79
C GLN A 38 -5.67 2.51 -0.01
N LEU A 39 -5.43 1.19 -0.12
CA LEU A 39 -6.29 0.26 -0.86
C LEU A 39 -7.58 -0.11 -0.12
N LEU A 40 -7.61 0.08 1.20
CA LEU A 40 -8.72 -0.25 2.09
C LEU A 40 -9.26 0.98 2.84
N SER A 41 -8.77 2.16 2.49
CA SER A 41 -9.23 3.44 3.04
C SER A 41 -10.71 3.65 2.68
N GLY A 42 -11.53 3.97 3.69
CA GLY A 42 -12.97 4.16 3.52
C GLY A 42 -13.80 2.88 3.34
N VAL A 43 -13.20 1.69 3.43
CA VAL A 43 -13.94 0.42 3.38
C VAL A 43 -14.57 0.13 4.75
N PRO A 44 -15.90 -0.13 4.84
CA PRO A 44 -16.54 -0.52 6.09
C PRO A 44 -15.95 -1.83 6.66
N GLN A 45 -15.81 -1.94 8.00
CA GLN A 45 -15.25 -3.14 8.64
C GLN A 45 -15.91 -4.46 8.21
N LYS A 46 -17.22 -4.45 7.93
CA LYS A 46 -17.97 -5.63 7.47
C LYS A 46 -17.56 -6.10 6.07
N GLU A 47 -17.09 -5.19 5.23
CA GLU A 47 -16.70 -5.46 3.83
C GLU A 47 -15.19 -5.62 3.66
N LEU A 48 -14.42 -5.32 4.71
CA LEU A 48 -12.97 -5.26 4.71
C LEU A 48 -12.35 -6.61 4.31
N LEU A 49 -12.87 -7.72 4.85
CA LEU A 49 -12.42 -9.07 4.50
C LEU A 49 -12.70 -9.43 3.03
N SER A 50 -13.89 -9.11 2.55
CA SER A 50 -14.30 -9.31 1.15
C SER A 50 -13.39 -8.53 0.20
N ARG A 51 -13.17 -7.26 0.51
CA ARG A 51 -12.36 -6.36 -0.32
C ARG A 51 -10.89 -6.76 -0.33
N ALA A 52 -10.34 -7.10 0.83
CA ALA A 52 -8.98 -7.61 0.95
C ALA A 52 -8.79 -8.89 0.12
N THR A 53 -9.76 -9.82 0.17
CA THR A 53 -9.72 -11.07 -0.60
C THR A 53 -9.71 -10.79 -2.09
N ALA A 54 -10.58 -9.88 -2.55
CA ALA A 54 -10.63 -9.47 -3.95
C ALA A 54 -9.31 -8.81 -4.41
N LEU A 55 -8.69 -7.97 -3.58
CA LEU A 55 -7.40 -7.32 -3.89
C LEU A 55 -6.26 -8.32 -4.02
N VAL A 56 -6.16 -9.26 -3.07
CA VAL A 56 -5.15 -10.33 -3.08
C VAL A 56 -5.32 -11.19 -4.33
N ASN A 57 -6.55 -11.62 -4.64
CA ASN A 57 -6.86 -12.47 -5.79
C ASN A 57 -6.59 -11.75 -7.11
N ALA A 58 -6.93 -10.47 -7.23
CA ALA A 58 -6.64 -9.65 -8.40
C ALA A 58 -5.14 -9.45 -8.62
N ARG A 59 -4.37 -9.22 -7.54
CA ARG A 59 -2.92 -8.98 -7.62
C ARG A 59 -2.14 -10.24 -7.99
N TYR A 60 -2.45 -11.35 -7.34
CA TYR A 60 -1.69 -12.60 -7.47
C TYR A 60 -2.32 -13.60 -8.44
N LYS A 61 -3.45 -13.26 -9.08
CA LYS A 61 -4.22 -14.15 -9.95
C LYS A 61 -4.51 -15.50 -9.27
N THR A 62 -4.82 -15.45 -7.98
CA THR A 62 -5.07 -16.62 -7.14
C THR A 62 -6.52 -16.63 -6.64
N HIS A 63 -6.94 -17.72 -6.01
CA HIS A 63 -8.23 -17.87 -5.33
C HIS A 63 -8.00 -18.11 -3.82
N ALA A 64 -7.10 -17.33 -3.22
CA ALA A 64 -6.81 -17.44 -1.81
C ALA A 64 -8.04 -17.03 -0.99
N THR A 65 -8.34 -17.80 0.06
CA THR A 65 -9.41 -17.46 1.01
C THR A 65 -8.76 -16.88 2.26
N LEU A 66 -9.02 -15.60 2.52
CA LEU A 66 -8.55 -14.93 3.73
C LEU A 66 -9.42 -15.31 4.92
N SER A 67 -8.80 -15.56 6.06
CA SER A 67 -9.49 -15.95 7.29
C SER A 67 -9.76 -14.76 8.21
N SER A 68 -8.84 -13.81 8.26
CA SER A 68 -8.92 -12.60 9.07
C SER A 68 -8.19 -11.46 8.40
N VAL A 69 -8.66 -10.24 8.62
CA VAL A 69 -7.95 -9.01 8.22
C VAL A 69 -7.88 -8.09 9.42
N GLU A 70 -6.67 -7.83 9.88
CA GLU A 70 -6.41 -7.03 11.07
C GLU A 70 -5.73 -5.70 10.67
N PRO A 71 -6.28 -4.54 11.07
CA PRO A 71 -5.60 -3.27 10.89
C PRO A 71 -4.39 -3.17 11.83
N ILE A 72 -3.26 -2.76 11.29
CA ILE A 72 -2.04 -2.45 12.04
C ILE A 72 -1.99 -0.94 12.22
N TYR A 73 -1.94 -0.49 13.47
CA TYR A 73 -1.83 0.92 13.84
C TYR A 73 -0.37 1.28 14.13
N ASP A 74 -0.01 2.53 13.85
CA ASP A 74 1.23 3.10 14.40
C ASP A 74 1.00 3.57 15.84
N ASP A 75 1.83 3.09 16.77
CA ASP A 75 1.74 3.44 18.20
C ASP A 75 1.97 4.93 18.47
N ALA A 76 2.62 5.67 17.54
CA ALA A 76 2.92 7.09 17.71
C ALA A 76 1.82 8.04 17.20
N GLU A 77 1.07 7.64 16.16
CA GLU A 77 0.16 8.56 15.44
C GLU A 77 -1.31 8.08 15.38
N GLN A 78 -1.65 6.90 15.94
CA GLN A 78 -2.98 6.28 15.82
C GLN A 78 -3.50 6.14 14.37
N GLU A 79 -2.62 6.30 13.37
CA GLU A 79 -2.96 6.11 11.96
C GLU A 79 -2.81 4.64 11.56
N ILE A 80 -3.67 4.20 10.64
CA ILE A 80 -3.61 2.85 10.09
C ILE A 80 -2.40 2.77 9.17
N LYS A 81 -1.37 2.03 9.60
CA LYS A 81 -0.15 1.79 8.83
C LYS A 81 -0.35 0.77 7.72
N GLY A 82 -1.31 -0.14 7.89
CA GLY A 82 -1.70 -1.13 6.89
C GLY A 82 -2.63 -2.19 7.43
N PHE A 83 -2.96 -3.17 6.61
CA PHE A 83 -3.83 -4.28 6.96
C PHE A 83 -3.11 -5.61 6.74
N MET A 84 -3.16 -6.49 7.74
CA MET A 84 -2.62 -7.84 7.63
C MET A 84 -3.75 -8.83 7.38
N ALA A 85 -3.69 -9.48 6.22
CA ALA A 85 -4.62 -10.49 5.76
C ALA A 85 -4.02 -11.89 5.96
N LEU A 86 -4.58 -12.68 6.88
CA LEU A 86 -4.11 -14.04 7.17
C LEU A 86 -4.78 -15.04 6.22
N THR A 87 -4.00 -15.99 5.72
CA THR A 87 -4.52 -17.10 4.90
C THR A 87 -4.76 -18.32 5.76
N LYS A 88 -5.87 -19.03 5.53
CA LYS A 88 -6.02 -20.40 6.05
C LYS A 88 -5.09 -21.35 5.29
N PRO A 89 -4.44 -22.31 5.98
CA PRO A 89 -3.72 -23.40 5.32
C PRO A 89 -4.65 -24.28 4.49
#